data_AF-A0A1G2QHB0-F1
#
_entry.id   AF-A0A1G2QHB0-F1
#
_cell.length_a   1.000
_cell.length_b   1.000
_cell.length_c   1.000
_cell.angle_alpha   90.00
_cell.angle_beta   90.00
_cell.angle_gamma   90.00
#
_symmetry.space_group_name_H-M   'P 1'
#
loop_
_entity.id
_entity.type
_entity.pdbx_description
1 polymer ?
#
loop_
_entity_poly.entity_id
_entity_poly.type
_entity_poly.pdbx_seq_one_letter_code
_entity_poly.pdbx_strand_id
1 'polypeptide(L)'
;MLFGFSIDLIGLFIMLAGFVIGQGAVTVIDWHGFLGRKSGYWTEATTRTHKVTKPLIWLGLILAVSGGIILYREETLRGIPLIHLMLAGGLVLNGCWLSFKVSPYLLKRESAGQAAELLPQAWQRKIMLSFFVSVFGWWGSLFLLAYYLIEIYPVG
;
A
#
# COMPACT_ATOMS: atom_id res chain seq x y z
N MET A 1 -32.15 -8.28 -9.07
CA MET A 1 -31.75 -8.21 -7.65
C MET A 1 -30.67 -9.22 -7.29
N LEU A 2 -30.84 -10.54 -7.49
CA LEU A 2 -29.85 -11.55 -7.08
C LEU A 2 -28.47 -11.42 -7.76
N PHE A 3 -28.41 -11.07 -9.06
CA PHE A 3 -27.14 -10.90 -9.77
C PHE A 3 -26.30 -9.69 -9.32
N GLY A 4 -26.96 -8.60 -8.88
CA GLY A 4 -26.25 -7.40 -8.38
C GLY A 4 -25.51 -7.70 -7.08
N PHE A 5 -26.19 -8.38 -6.14
CA PHE A 5 -25.62 -8.81 -4.87
C PHE A 5 -24.38 -9.68 -5.03
N SER A 6 -24.37 -10.59 -6.01
CA SER A 6 -23.19 -11.44 -6.28
C SER A 6 -22.00 -10.64 -6.80
N ILE A 7 -22.21 -9.63 -7.65
CA ILE A 7 -21.13 -8.81 -8.20
C ILE A 7 -20.57 -7.85 -7.14
N ASP A 8 -21.44 -7.26 -6.31
CA ASP A 8 -21.03 -6.41 -5.18
C ASP A 8 -20.16 -7.19 -4.19
N LEU A 9 -20.59 -8.42 -3.84
CA LEU A 9 -19.82 -9.31 -2.98
C LEU A 9 -18.46 -9.66 -3.58
N ILE A 10 -18.40 -9.94 -4.88
CA ILE A 10 -17.14 -10.23 -5.57
C ILE A 10 -16.21 -9.01 -5.54
N GLY A 11 -16.74 -7.82 -5.85
CA GLY A 11 -15.97 -6.57 -5.82
C GLY A 11 -15.41 -6.28 -4.42
N LEU A 12 -16.27 -6.39 -3.39
CA LEU A 12 -15.88 -6.22 -2.00
C LEU A 12 -14.83 -7.25 -1.57
N PHE A 13 -15.03 -8.53 -1.90
CA PHE A 13 -14.08 -9.59 -1.58
C PHE A 13 -12.71 -9.34 -2.20
N ILE A 14 -12.67 -9.00 -3.50
CA ILE A 14 -11.43 -8.68 -4.22
C ILE A 14 -10.74 -7.46 -3.59
N MET A 15 -11.51 -6.43 -3.23
CA MET A 15 -10.98 -5.21 -2.62
C MET A 15 -10.36 -5.50 -1.23
N LEU A 16 -11.06 -6.28 -0.40
CA LEU A 16 -10.57 -6.71 0.92
C LEU A 16 -9.34 -7.62 0.81
N ALA A 17 -9.31 -8.55 -0.15
CA ALA A 17 -8.13 -9.36 -0.44
C ALA A 17 -6.93 -8.47 -0.83
N GLY A 18 -7.19 -7.43 -1.61
CA GLY A 18 -6.19 -6.40 -1.94
C GLY A 18 -5.63 -5.70 -0.71
N PHE A 19 -6.48 -5.30 0.23
CA PHE A 19 -6.03 -4.76 1.52
C PHE A 19 -5.21 -5.78 2.32
N VAL A 20 -5.70 -7.00 2.53
CA VAL A 20 -5.00 -8.04 3.30
C VAL A 20 -3.59 -8.27 2.75
N ILE A 21 -3.45 -8.41 1.44
CA ILE A 21 -2.15 -8.68 0.79
C ILE A 21 -1.28 -7.41 0.78
N GLY A 22 -1.81 -6.30 0.26
CA GLY A 22 -1.05 -5.08 0.00
C GLY A 22 -0.75 -4.29 1.27
N GLN A 23 -1.77 -3.95 2.05
CA GLN A 23 -1.64 -3.21 3.31
C GLN A 23 -0.88 -4.03 4.36
N GLY A 24 -1.08 -5.34 4.41
CA GLY A 24 -0.30 -6.23 5.27
C GLY A 24 1.19 -6.14 4.95
N ALA A 25 1.55 -6.27 3.67
CA ALA A 25 2.93 -6.15 3.21
C ALA A 25 3.54 -4.76 3.47
N VAL A 26 2.78 -3.67 3.22
CA VAL A 26 3.19 -2.28 3.53
C VAL A 26 3.45 -2.10 5.01
N THR A 27 2.54 -2.56 5.87
CA THR A 27 2.66 -2.37 7.33
C THR A 27 3.95 -3.02 7.86
N VAL A 28 4.27 -4.23 7.37
CA VAL A 28 5.51 -4.92 7.75
C VAL A 28 6.74 -4.16 7.28
N ILE A 29 6.81 -3.77 5.99
CA ILE A 29 8.02 -3.13 5.45
C ILE A 29 8.24 -1.73 6.00
N ASP A 30 7.19 -0.95 6.22
CA ASP A 30 7.29 0.41 6.77
C ASP A 30 7.80 0.37 8.21
N TRP A 31 7.38 -0.63 9.00
CA TRP A 31 7.90 -0.82 10.35
C TRP A 31 9.39 -1.20 10.35
N HIS A 32 9.78 -2.12 9.47
CA HIS A 32 11.20 -2.48 9.29
C HIS A 32 12.02 -1.26 8.89
N GLY A 33 11.56 -0.49 7.92
CA GLY A 33 12.26 0.71 7.46
C GLY A 33 12.33 1.80 8.53
N PHE A 34 11.28 1.97 9.34
CA PHE A 34 11.27 2.90 10.46
C PHE A 34 12.34 2.57 11.49
N LEU A 35 12.47 1.29 11.86
CA LEU A 35 13.50 0.77 12.76
C LEU A 35 14.90 0.82 12.12
N GLY A 36 14.99 0.58 10.81
CA GLY A 36 16.22 0.61 10.02
C GLY A 36 16.99 1.92 10.12
N ARG A 37 16.31 3.04 10.31
CA ARG A 37 16.95 4.36 10.51
C ARG A 37 17.98 4.41 11.64
N LYS A 38 17.79 3.59 12.66
CA LYS A 38 18.61 3.58 13.87
C LYS A 38 19.45 2.31 14.03
N SER A 39 19.30 1.34 13.13
CA SER A 39 19.97 0.04 13.25
C SER A 39 20.35 -0.55 11.91
N GLY A 40 21.61 -0.97 11.80
CA GLY A 40 22.12 -1.69 10.63
C GLY A 40 21.41 -3.01 10.38
N TYR A 41 21.14 -3.78 11.45
CA TYR A 41 20.37 -5.02 11.39
C TYR A 41 18.99 -4.79 10.74
N TRP A 42 18.26 -3.78 11.21
CA TRP A 42 16.94 -3.47 10.65
C TRP A 42 17.02 -2.88 9.23
N THR A 43 18.11 -2.19 8.88
CA THR A 43 18.36 -1.72 7.49
C THR A 43 18.53 -2.89 6.54
N GLU A 44 19.33 -3.88 6.93
CA GLU A 44 19.53 -5.09 6.14
C GLU A 44 18.24 -5.92 6.05
N ALA A 45 17.55 -6.11 7.19
CA ALA A 45 16.25 -6.78 7.22
C ALA A 45 15.24 -6.10 6.29
N THR A 46 15.17 -4.76 6.29
CA THR A 46 14.34 -4.00 5.34
C THR A 46 14.73 -4.30 3.89
N THR A 47 16.03 -4.32 3.59
CA THR A 47 16.55 -4.59 2.24
C THR A 47 16.26 -6.03 1.78
N ARG A 48 16.19 -7.00 2.68
CA ARG A 48 15.79 -8.37 2.32
C ARG A 48 14.27 -8.49 2.18
N THR A 49 13.52 -7.96 3.14
CA THR A 49 12.06 -8.01 3.18
C THR A 49 11.43 -7.30 1.98
N HIS A 50 11.99 -6.17 1.53
CA HIS A 50 11.40 -5.42 0.40
C HIS A 50 11.33 -6.21 -0.91
N LYS A 51 12.20 -7.21 -1.11
CA LYS A 51 12.20 -8.06 -2.31
C LYS A 51 10.93 -8.90 -2.41
N VAL A 52 10.39 -9.31 -1.27
CA VAL A 52 9.16 -10.11 -1.16
C VAL A 52 7.94 -9.20 -1.02
N THR A 53 8.02 -8.14 -0.19
CA THR A 53 6.84 -7.28 0.04
C THR A 53 6.51 -6.44 -1.18
N LYS A 54 7.47 -5.97 -1.98
CA LYS A 54 7.21 -5.16 -3.18
C LYS A 54 6.21 -5.80 -4.16
N PRO A 55 6.39 -7.05 -4.65
CA PRO A 55 5.41 -7.67 -5.53
C PRO A 55 4.06 -7.88 -4.85
N LEU A 56 4.02 -8.18 -3.54
CA LEU A 56 2.77 -8.30 -2.78
C LEU A 56 2.02 -6.97 -2.67
N ILE A 57 2.74 -5.85 -2.46
CA ILE A 57 2.15 -4.50 -2.43
C ILE A 57 1.50 -4.18 -3.78
N TRP A 58 2.19 -4.46 -4.89
CA TRP A 58 1.65 -4.24 -6.23
C TRP A 58 0.45 -5.14 -6.53
N LEU A 59 0.51 -6.42 -6.18
CA LEU A 59 -0.61 -7.35 -6.31
C LEU A 59 -1.82 -6.88 -5.50
N GLY A 60 -1.59 -6.52 -4.24
CA GLY A 60 -2.64 -5.99 -3.36
C GLY A 60 -3.25 -4.72 -3.91
N LEU A 61 -2.46 -3.83 -4.50
CA LEU A 61 -2.95 -2.58 -5.10
C LEU A 61 -3.81 -2.85 -6.34
N ILE A 62 -3.37 -3.76 -7.21
CA ILE A 62 -4.13 -4.18 -8.39
C ILE A 62 -5.48 -4.78 -7.97
N LEU A 63 -5.48 -5.67 -6.97
CA LEU A 63 -6.69 -6.25 -6.41
C LEU A 63 -7.60 -5.16 -5.79
N ALA A 64 -7.06 -4.28 -4.95
CA ALA A 64 -7.83 -3.21 -4.31
C ALA A 64 -8.50 -2.29 -5.34
N VAL A 65 -7.77 -1.89 -6.38
CA VAL A 65 -8.32 -1.05 -7.46
C VAL A 65 -9.34 -1.82 -8.28
N SER A 66 -9.08 -3.07 -8.65
CA SER A 66 -10.01 -3.88 -9.45
C SER A 66 -11.30 -4.17 -8.69
N GLY A 67 -11.20 -4.51 -7.40
CA GLY A 67 -12.33 -4.68 -6.50
C GLY A 67 -13.13 -3.38 -6.35
N GLY A 68 -12.45 -2.24 -6.18
CA GLY A 68 -13.08 -0.92 -6.12
C GLY A 68 -13.83 -0.55 -7.41
N ILE A 69 -13.26 -0.82 -8.59
CA ILE A 69 -13.93 -0.60 -9.88
C ILE A 69 -15.23 -1.41 -9.96
N ILE A 70 -15.22 -2.66 -9.49
CA ILE A 70 -16.41 -3.53 -9.50
C ILE A 70 -17.43 -3.06 -8.45
N LEU A 71 -16.97 -2.73 -7.25
CA LEU A 71 -17.82 -2.33 -6.11
C LEU A 71 -18.52 -1.00 -6.37
N TYR A 72 -17.83 -0.02 -6.95
CA TYR A 72 -18.34 1.31 -7.22
C TYR A 72 -18.91 1.49 -8.64
N ARG A 73 -19.18 0.40 -9.37
CA ARG A 73 -19.57 0.47 -10.79
C ARG A 73 -20.87 1.26 -11.06
N GLU A 74 -21.79 1.26 -10.10
CA GLU A 74 -23.07 1.99 -10.18
C GLU A 74 -23.00 3.36 -9.49
N GLU A 75 -21.87 3.67 -8.84
CA GLU A 75 -21.67 4.92 -8.12
C GLU A 75 -21.12 6.01 -9.05
N THR A 76 -21.48 7.26 -8.76
CA THR A 76 -20.83 8.39 -9.42
C THR A 76 -19.41 8.59 -8.89
N LEU A 77 -18.49 9.07 -9.73
CA LEU A 77 -17.11 9.36 -9.34
C LEU A 77 -17.01 10.65 -8.49
N ARG A 78 -17.65 10.64 -7.32
CA ARG A 78 -17.71 11.71 -6.31
C ARG A 78 -17.62 11.07 -4.92
N GLY A 79 -17.32 11.86 -3.89
CA GLY A 79 -17.22 11.33 -2.52
C GLY A 79 -16.16 10.24 -2.37
N ILE A 80 -16.53 9.12 -1.77
CA ILE A 80 -15.59 8.03 -1.40
C ILE A 80 -14.93 7.37 -2.62
N PRO A 81 -15.66 6.97 -3.69
CA PRO A 81 -15.04 6.46 -4.93
C PRO A 81 -13.95 7.38 -5.50
N LEU A 82 -14.19 8.70 -5.51
CA LEU A 82 -13.20 9.67 -5.99
C LEU A 82 -11.98 9.74 -5.07
N ILE A 83 -12.18 9.78 -3.75
CA ILE A 83 -11.08 9.81 -2.78
C ILE A 83 -10.24 8.53 -2.88
N HIS A 84 -10.86 7.35 -3.01
CA HIS A 84 -10.15 6.09 -3.23
C HIS A 84 -9.31 6.10 -4.51
N LEU A 85 -9.84 6.64 -5.61
CA LEU A 85 -9.08 6.79 -6.85
C LEU A 85 -7.86 7.71 -6.67
N MET A 86 -8.02 8.83 -5.98
CA MET A 86 -6.92 9.75 -5.68
C MET A 86 -5.86 9.11 -4.79
N LEU A 87 -6.27 8.38 -3.73
CA LEU A 87 -5.37 7.64 -2.86
C LEU A 87 -4.63 6.54 -3.63
N ALA A 88 -5.33 5.76 -4.46
CA ALA A 88 -4.71 4.75 -5.31
C ALA A 88 -3.68 5.38 -6.26
N GLY A 89 -4.00 6.50 -6.89
CA GLY A 89 -3.04 7.25 -7.73
C GLY A 89 -1.80 7.71 -6.94
N GLY A 90 -1.99 8.25 -5.74
CA GLY A 90 -0.90 8.63 -4.85
C GLY A 90 -0.02 7.44 -4.45
N LEU A 91 -0.62 6.30 -4.12
CA LEU A 91 0.08 5.06 -3.78
C LEU A 91 0.85 4.49 -4.98
N VAL A 92 0.29 4.55 -6.20
CA VAL A 92 0.99 4.14 -7.43
C VAL A 92 2.23 5.01 -7.64
N LEU A 93 2.10 6.34 -7.56
CA LEU A 93 3.22 7.26 -7.73
C LEU A 93 4.31 7.02 -6.67
N ASN A 94 3.91 6.85 -5.42
CA ASN A 94 4.82 6.54 -4.32
C ASN A 94 5.53 5.18 -4.53
N GLY A 95 4.78 4.16 -4.92
CA GLY A 95 5.28 2.82 -5.24
C GLY A 95 6.25 2.82 -6.42
N CYS A 96 5.99 3.61 -7.46
CA CYS A 96 6.91 3.83 -8.57
C CYS A 96 8.22 4.48 -8.12
N TRP A 97 8.15 5.55 -7.31
CA TRP A 97 9.35 6.17 -6.77
C TRP A 97 10.19 5.19 -5.92
N LEU A 98 9.56 4.44 -5.02
CA LEU A 98 10.22 3.39 -4.24
C LEU A 98 10.84 2.33 -5.17
N SER A 99 10.11 1.90 -6.20
CA SER A 99 10.51 0.83 -7.09
C SER A 99 11.67 1.18 -8.02
N PHE A 100 11.70 2.41 -8.53
CA PHE A 100 12.64 2.84 -9.57
C PHE A 100 13.77 3.75 -9.05
N LYS A 101 13.65 4.30 -7.84
CA LYS A 101 14.72 5.12 -7.24
C LYS A 101 15.30 4.48 -5.99
N VAL A 102 14.46 4.07 -5.03
CA VAL A 102 14.93 3.52 -3.75
C VAL A 102 15.46 2.10 -3.90
N SER A 103 14.70 1.18 -4.51
CA SER A 103 15.13 -0.21 -4.69
C SER A 103 16.49 -0.34 -5.39
N PRO A 104 16.74 0.31 -6.55
CA PRO A 104 18.05 0.23 -7.20
C PRO A 104 19.19 0.77 -6.33
N TYR A 105 18.93 1.83 -5.55
CA TYR A 105 19.91 2.39 -4.62
C TYR A 105 20.27 1.40 -3.50
N LEU A 106 19.26 0.75 -2.90
CA LEU A 106 19.47 -0.26 -1.86
C LEU A 106 20.22 -1.48 -2.40
N LEU A 107 19.83 -1.99 -3.58
CA LEU A 107 20.47 -3.15 -4.20
C LEU A 107 21.95 -2.86 -4.55
N LYS A 108 22.27 -1.66 -5.02
CA LYS A 108 23.67 -1.26 -5.29
C LYS A 108 24.52 -1.30 -4.01
N ARG A 109 23.97 -0.86 -2.88
CA ARG A 109 24.66 -0.94 -1.58
C ARG A 109 24.80 -2.37 -1.10
N GLU A 110 23.76 -3.19 -1.28
CA GLU A 110 23.81 -4.62 -0.96
C GLU A 110 24.92 -5.33 -1.75
N SER A 111 25.01 -5.09 -3.07
CA SER A 111 26.08 -5.67 -3.90
C SER A 111 27.48 -5.19 -3.55
N ALA A 112 27.60 -4.02 -2.91
CA ALA A 112 28.86 -3.47 -2.41
C ALA A 112 29.22 -3.96 -1.00
N GLY A 113 28.43 -4.86 -0.40
CA GLY A 113 28.62 -5.35 0.98
C GLY A 113 28.21 -4.33 2.06
N GLN A 114 27.51 -3.26 1.68
CA GLN A 114 27.12 -2.15 2.58
C GLN A 114 25.66 -2.25 3.05
N ALA A 115 25.07 -3.45 3.03
CA ALA A 115 23.65 -3.65 3.35
C ALA A 115 23.30 -3.32 4.80
N ALA A 116 24.23 -3.55 5.73
CA ALA A 116 24.06 -3.28 7.16
C ALA A 116 24.44 -1.84 7.55
N GLU A 117 24.98 -1.04 6.63
CA GLU A 117 25.28 0.35 6.91
C GLU A 117 23.99 1.19 6.90
N LEU A 118 23.89 2.12 7.85
CA LEU A 118 22.77 3.06 7.86
C LEU A 118 22.70 3.85 6.55
N LEU A 119 21.47 4.18 6.14
CA LEU A 119 21.26 5.06 5.00
C LEU A 119 21.69 6.49 5.34
N PRO A 120 22.23 7.26 4.38
CA PRO A 120 22.45 8.69 4.57
C PRO A 120 21.16 9.39 4.99
N GLN A 121 21.25 10.39 5.88
CA GLN A 121 20.07 11.06 6.43
C GLN A 121 19.11 11.61 5.37
N ALA A 122 19.64 12.09 4.24
CA ALA A 122 18.83 12.56 3.13
C ALA A 122 17.93 11.47 2.53
N TRP A 123 18.43 10.23 2.42
CA TRP A 123 17.66 9.08 1.97
C TRP A 123 16.67 8.62 3.04
N GLN A 124 17.08 8.58 4.30
CA GLN A 124 16.18 8.24 5.41
C GLN A 124 14.96 9.17 5.45
N ARG A 125 15.16 10.49 5.31
CA ARG A 125 14.05 11.46 5.31
C ARG A 125 13.07 11.24 4.15
N LYS A 126 13.59 10.99 2.95
CA LYS A 126 12.75 10.74 1.76
C LYS A 126 11.95 9.45 1.89
N ILE A 127 12.59 8.38 2.36
CA ILE A 127 11.95 7.08 2.59
C ILE A 127 10.90 7.20 3.70
N MET A 128 11.18 7.92 4.78
CA MET A 128 10.19 8.18 5.84
C MET A 128 8.96 8.92 5.34
N LEU A 129 9.15 9.95 4.51
CA LEU A 129 8.01 10.66 3.90
C LEU A 129 7.16 9.69 3.06
N SER A 130 7.81 8.83 2.29
CA SER A 130 7.15 7.80 1.50
C SER A 130 6.37 6.79 2.37
N PHE A 131 6.89 6.41 3.54
CA PHE A 131 6.17 5.56 4.48
C PHE A 131 4.92 6.24 5.03
N PHE A 132 4.97 7.53 5.36
CA PHE A 132 3.76 8.24 5.77
C PHE A 132 2.70 8.25 4.66
N VAL A 133 3.10 8.52 3.42
CA VAL A 133 2.19 8.45 2.26
C VAL A 133 1.57 7.06 2.14
N SER A 134 2.36 6.00 2.28
CA SER A 134 1.88 4.61 2.25
C SER A 134 0.91 4.31 3.40
N VAL A 135 1.28 4.61 4.65
CA VAL A 135 0.45 4.35 5.83
C VAL A 135 -0.89 5.06 5.71
N PHE A 136 -0.90 6.37 5.45
CA PHE A 136 -2.15 7.13 5.31
C PHE A 136 -2.95 6.72 4.07
N GLY A 137 -2.29 6.40 2.96
CA GLY A 137 -2.97 5.95 1.76
C GLY A 137 -3.69 4.63 1.96
N TRP A 138 -3.00 3.61 2.49
CA TRP A 138 -3.59 2.29 2.70
C TRP A 138 -4.61 2.27 3.84
N TRP A 139 -4.23 2.73 5.04
CA TRP A 139 -5.15 2.72 6.19
C TRP A 139 -6.30 3.70 6.03
N GLY A 140 -6.06 4.87 5.43
CA GLY A 140 -7.12 5.82 5.09
C GLY A 140 -8.10 5.23 4.07
N SER A 141 -7.59 4.51 3.07
CA SER A 141 -8.45 3.81 2.10
C SER A 141 -9.30 2.72 2.76
N LEU A 142 -8.70 1.90 3.63
CA LEU A 142 -9.46 0.87 4.37
C LEU A 142 -10.53 1.50 5.29
N PHE A 143 -10.20 2.58 6.00
CA PHE A 143 -11.14 3.30 6.84
C PHE A 143 -12.31 3.86 6.04
N LEU A 144 -12.05 4.47 4.88
CA LEU A 144 -13.08 4.98 4.00
C LEU A 144 -13.97 3.87 3.45
N LEU A 145 -13.42 2.69 3.13
CA LEU A 145 -14.23 1.53 2.75
C LEU A 145 -15.15 1.11 3.91
N ALA A 146 -14.63 1.03 5.14
CA ALA A 146 -15.43 0.68 6.31
C ALA A 146 -16.57 1.69 6.52
N TYR A 147 -16.29 2.98 6.38
CA TYR A 147 -17.30 4.04 6.46
C TYR A 147 -18.36 3.92 5.35
N TYR A 148 -17.95 3.69 4.10
CA TYR A 148 -18.85 3.48 2.96
C TYR A 148 -19.82 2.30 3.21
N LEU A 149 -19.32 1.20 3.77
CA LEU A 149 -20.17 0.03 4.07
C LEU A 149 -21.23 0.32 5.14
N ILE A 150 -20.92 1.16 6.13
CA ILE A 150 -21.88 1.57 7.18
C ILE A 150 -22.95 2.50 6.61
N GLU A 151 -22.59 3.43 5.73
CA GLU A 151 -23.59 4.33 5.12
C GLU A 151 -24.59 3.57 4.23
N ILE A 152 -24.13 2.53 3.52
CA ILE A 152 -25.00 1.72 2.66
C ILE A 152 -25.83 0.71 3.44
N TYR A 153 -25.25 0.12 4.48
CA TYR A 153 -25.93 -0.82 5.37
C TYR A 153 -26.00 -0.22 6.77
N PRO A 154 -26.97 0.69 7.03
CA PRO A 154 -27.15 1.24 8.36
C PRO A 154 -27.37 0.09 9.33
N VAL A 155 -26.43 -0.08 10.26
CA VAL A 155 -26.56 -1.03 11.36
C VAL A 155 -27.66 -0.46 12.27
N GLY A 156 -28.84 -1.06 12.21
CA GLY A 156 -29.97 -0.73 13.08
C GLY A 156 -29.69 -1.06 14.54
#